data_AF-A0A938RJX0-F1
#
_entry.id   AF-A0A938RJX0-F1
#
_cell.length_a   1.000
_cell.length_b   1.000
_cell.length_c   1.000
_cell.angle_alpha   90.00
_cell.angle_beta   90.00
_cell.angle_gamma   90.00
#
_symmetry.space_group_name_H-M   'P 1'
#
loop_
_entity.id
_entity.type
_entity.pdbx_description
1 polymer ?
#
loop_
_entity_poly.entity_id
_entity_poly.type
_entity_poly.pdbx_seq_one_letter_code
_entity_poly.pdbx_strand_id
1 'polypeptide(L)'
;MIRAIVTGAGGRMGGRIVTLIAETDGIELAGAVERKGHPLIGKDVGEGLGLGRTGIPIGDDLAGCIEKGDVVIDFTAHEVSAAHLEIAAAKGRAIVIGSTG
;
A
#
# COMPACT_ATOMS: atom_id res chain seq x y z
N MET A 1 11.68 -0.51 -13.20
CA MET A 1 10.97 0.29 -12.18
C MET A 1 10.27 -0.70 -11.26
N ILE A 2 10.46 -0.59 -9.95
CA ILE A 2 9.80 -1.48 -8.97
C ILE A 2 8.41 -0.92 -8.69
N ARG A 3 7.38 -1.75 -8.81
CA ARG A 3 6.00 -1.37 -8.52
C ARG A 3 5.68 -1.72 -7.07
N ALA A 4 5.44 -0.72 -6.24
CA ALA A 4 5.13 -0.91 -4.83
C ALA A 4 3.63 -0.83 -4.56
N ILE A 5 3.16 -1.68 -3.66
CA ILE A 5 1.84 -1.59 -3.05
C ILE A 5 2.03 -1.19 -1.59
N VAL A 6 1.33 -0.15 -1.16
CA VAL A 6 1.39 0.31 0.24
C VAL A 6 0.12 -0.12 0.97
N THR A 7 0.26 -0.93 2.00
CA THR A 7 -0.82 -1.19 2.97
C THR A 7 -0.75 -0.14 4.08
N GLY A 8 -1.87 0.19 4.70
CA GLY A 8 -1.87 1.29 5.68
C GLY A 8 -1.84 2.67 5.01
N ALA A 9 -2.20 2.78 3.72
CA ALA A 9 -1.88 3.95 2.90
C ALA A 9 -2.53 5.25 3.38
N GLY A 10 -3.67 5.16 4.09
CA GLY A 10 -4.32 6.31 4.72
C GLY A 10 -3.75 6.70 6.09
N GLY A 11 -2.85 5.89 6.65
CA GLY A 11 -2.21 6.11 7.94
C GLY A 11 -1.00 7.03 7.88
N ARG A 12 -0.42 7.33 9.05
CA ARG A 12 0.74 8.23 9.17
C ARG A 12 1.96 7.74 8.37
N MET A 13 2.34 6.47 8.54
CA MET A 13 3.51 5.90 7.87
C MET A 13 3.21 5.54 6.41
N GLY A 14 2.08 4.88 6.13
CA GLY A 14 1.72 4.55 4.75
C GLY A 14 1.58 5.79 3.86
N GLY A 15 0.94 6.85 4.36
CA GLY A 15 0.87 8.12 3.64
C GLY A 15 2.25 8.72 3.36
N ARG A 16 3.16 8.70 4.35
CA ARG A 16 4.55 9.15 4.17
C ARG A 16 5.31 8.32 3.14
N ILE A 17 5.12 7.00 3.13
CA ILE A 17 5.74 6.09 2.15
C ILE A 17 5.22 6.39 0.75
N VAL A 18 3.92 6.61 0.59
CA VAL A 18 3.34 7.01 -0.70
C VAL A 18 3.96 8.31 -1.21
N THR A 19 4.10 9.32 -0.35
CA THR A 19 4.79 10.58 -0.70
C THR A 19 6.24 10.33 -1.15
N LEU A 20 7.00 9.53 -0.38
CA LEU A 20 8.40 9.25 -0.71
C LEU A 20 8.55 8.47 -2.01
N ILE A 21 7.64 7.53 -2.30
CA ILE A 21 7.64 6.80 -3.58
C ILE A 21 7.48 7.77 -4.76
N ALA A 22 6.59 8.77 -4.64
CA ALA A 22 6.40 9.78 -5.69
C ALA A 22 7.65 10.67 -5.90
N GLU A 23 8.51 10.79 -4.89
CA GLU A 23 9.74 11.59 -4.92
C GLU A 23 11.01 10.76 -5.23
N THR A 24 10.89 9.44 -5.43
CA THR A 24 12.03 8.52 -5.57
C THR A 24 12.06 7.87 -6.94
N ASP A 25 13.15 8.10 -7.69
CA ASP A 25 13.35 7.42 -8.97
C ASP A 25 13.54 5.91 -8.82
N GLY A 26 13.00 5.16 -9.77
CA GLY A 26 13.15 3.70 -9.84
C GLY A 26 12.10 2.89 -9.09
N ILE A 27 11.21 3.54 -8.35
CA ILE A 27 10.03 2.96 -7.70
C ILE A 27 8.78 3.75 -8.08
N GLU A 28 7.65 3.06 -8.22
CA GLU A 28 6.36 3.70 -8.49
C GLU A 28 5.25 3.05 -7.66
N LEU A 29 4.20 3.81 -7.36
CA LEU A 29 3.05 3.28 -6.66
C LEU A 29 2.16 2.53 -7.67
N ALA A 30 1.80 1.29 -7.37
CA ALA A 30 0.89 0.48 -8.20
C ALA A 30 -0.41 0.09 -7.47
N GLY A 31 -0.45 0.28 -6.15
CA GLY A 31 -1.63 0.03 -5.34
C GLY A 31 -1.53 0.67 -3.97
N ALA A 32 -2.69 1.02 -3.43
CA ALA A 32 -2.84 1.54 -2.08
C ALA A 32 -3.99 0.80 -1.40
N VAL A 33 -3.76 0.29 -0.20
CA VAL A 33 -4.73 -0.52 0.54
C VAL A 33 -4.88 0.03 1.95
N GLU A 34 -6.09 0.02 2.45
CA GLU A 34 -6.40 0.35 3.83
C GLU A 34 -7.45 -0.61 4.41
N ARG A 35 -7.63 -0.61 5.74
CA ARG A 35 -8.65 -1.46 6.35
C ARG A 35 -10.05 -1.13 5.83
N LYS A 36 -10.89 -2.15 5.74
CA LYS A 36 -12.31 -2.00 5.42
C LYS A 36 -13.00 -0.98 6.31
N GLY A 37 -13.80 -0.10 5.71
CA GLY A 37 -14.52 0.97 6.40
C GLY A 37 -13.71 2.24 6.65
N HIS A 38 -12.45 2.33 6.18
CA HIS A 38 -11.69 3.57 6.28
C HIS A 38 -12.29 4.68 5.41
N PRO A 39 -12.30 5.96 5.86
CA PRO A 39 -12.95 7.06 5.12
C PRO A 39 -12.36 7.40 3.74
N LEU A 40 -11.18 6.87 3.45
CA LEU A 40 -10.48 7.09 2.18
C LEU A 40 -10.69 5.95 1.17
N ILE A 41 -11.36 4.85 1.53
CA ILE A 41 -11.65 3.78 0.57
C ILE A 41 -12.41 4.34 -0.63
N GLY A 42 -11.99 3.96 -1.84
CA GLY A 42 -12.55 4.40 -3.12
C GLY A 42 -12.07 5.78 -3.59
N LYS A 43 -11.39 6.56 -2.75
CA LYS A 43 -10.77 7.83 -3.17
C LYS A 43 -9.42 7.58 -3.83
N ASP A 44 -9.01 8.50 -4.70
CA ASP A 44 -7.64 8.52 -5.21
C ASP A 44 -6.65 8.72 -4.06
N VAL A 45 -5.59 7.90 -4.00
CA VAL A 45 -4.62 7.95 -2.91
C VAL A 45 -3.88 9.29 -2.87
N GLY A 46 -3.59 9.87 -4.04
CA GLY A 46 -2.93 11.16 -4.10
C GLY A 46 -3.85 12.31 -3.66
N GLU A 47 -5.12 12.30 -4.09
CA GLU A 47 -6.10 13.28 -3.59
C GLU A 47 -6.34 13.13 -2.08
N GLY A 48 -6.42 11.89 -1.59
CA GLY A 48 -6.59 11.58 -0.17
C GLY A 48 -5.43 12.02 0.71
N LEU A 49 -4.23 12.14 0.15
CA LEU A 49 -3.00 12.54 0.84
C LEU A 49 -2.51 13.96 0.48
N GLY A 50 -3.22 14.68 -0.39
CA GLY A 50 -2.83 16.03 -0.81
C GLY A 50 -1.64 16.09 -1.79
N LEU A 51 -1.38 15.01 -2.53
CA LEU A 51 -0.28 14.87 -3.50
C LEU A 51 -0.70 15.17 -4.96
N GLY A 52 -1.95 15.61 -5.17
CA GLY A 52 -2.57 15.67 -6.50
C GLY A 52 -3.06 14.29 -6.96
N ARG A 53 -3.67 14.21 -8.15
CA ARG A 53 -4.31 12.98 -8.61
C ARG A 53 -3.29 11.98 -9.16
N THR A 54 -3.31 10.76 -8.63
CA THR A 54 -2.39 9.66 -9.01
C THR A 54 -3.00 8.63 -9.96
N GLY A 55 -4.33 8.57 -10.03
CA GLY A 55 -5.08 7.55 -10.76
C GLY A 55 -5.24 6.22 -10.00
N ILE A 56 -4.75 6.14 -8.75
CA ILE A 56 -4.73 4.90 -7.96
C ILE A 56 -5.77 5.02 -6.84
N PRO A 57 -6.90 4.29 -6.91
CA PRO A 57 -7.87 4.29 -5.82
C PRO A 57 -7.33 3.50 -4.62
N ILE A 58 -7.69 3.94 -3.42
CA ILE A 58 -7.44 3.17 -2.20
C ILE A 58 -8.46 2.04 -2.11
N GLY A 59 -7.98 0.80 -2.16
CA GLY A 59 -8.76 -0.41 -1.98
C GLY A 59 -8.82 -0.85 -0.51
N ASP A 60 -9.71 -1.79 -0.20
CA ASP A 60 -9.87 -2.38 1.13
C ASP A 60 -9.38 -3.84 1.24
N ASP A 61 -8.77 -4.36 0.17
CA ASP A 61 -8.24 -5.71 0.09
C ASP A 61 -6.92 -5.75 -0.70
N LEU A 62 -5.89 -6.34 -0.09
CA LEU A 62 -4.59 -6.54 -0.73
C LEU A 62 -4.68 -7.54 -1.89
N ALA A 63 -5.47 -8.61 -1.76
CA ALA A 63 -5.56 -9.63 -2.80
C ALA A 63 -6.12 -9.07 -4.12
N GLY A 64 -7.01 -8.07 -4.04
CA GLY A 64 -7.56 -7.38 -5.21
C GLY A 64 -6.55 -6.54 -6.02
N CYS A 65 -5.39 -6.18 -5.45
CA CYS A 65 -4.39 -5.36 -6.14
C CYS A 65 -2.99 -5.98 -6.19
N ILE A 66 -2.73 -7.09 -5.49
CA ILE A 66 -1.39 -7.67 -5.34
C ILE A 66 -0.69 -8.01 -6.66
N GLU A 67 -1.44 -8.38 -7.70
CA GLU A 67 -0.87 -8.70 -9.02
C GLU A 67 -0.28 -7.48 -9.74
N LYS A 68 -0.66 -6.26 -9.32
CA LYS A 68 -0.21 -5.00 -9.92
C LYS A 68 1.19 -4.59 -9.46
N GLY A 69 1.65 -5.09 -8.32
CA GLY A 69 2.90 -4.67 -7.67
C GLY A 69 3.92 -5.81 -7.54
N ASP A 70 5.19 -5.45 -7.54
CA ASP A 70 6.31 -6.37 -7.36
C ASP A 70 6.66 -6.55 -5.87
N VAL A 71 6.38 -5.54 -5.05
CA VAL A 71 6.63 -5.53 -3.60
C VAL A 71 5.47 -4.91 -2.82
N VAL A 72 5.14 -5.49 -1.67
CA VAL A 72 4.23 -4.92 -0.67
C VAL A 72 5.04 -4.26 0.43
N ILE A 73 4.71 -3.01 0.78
CA ILE A 73 5.30 -2.28 1.90
C ILE A 73 4.23 -2.17 2.99
N ASP A 74 4.49 -2.82 4.14
CA ASP A 74 3.54 -2.96 5.23
C ASP A 74 4.00 -2.22 6.49
N PHE A 75 3.27 -1.15 6.81
CA PHE A 75 3.37 -0.39 8.05
C PHE A 75 1.99 -0.26 8.70
N THR A 76 1.34 -1.41 8.92
CA THR A 76 0.04 -1.55 9.59
C THR A 76 0.20 -2.09 11.02
N ALA A 77 -0.80 -2.79 11.56
CA ALA A 77 -0.76 -3.45 12.87
C ALA A 77 -0.25 -4.89 12.75
N HIS A 78 0.42 -5.41 13.79
CA HIS A 78 1.06 -6.73 13.75
C HIS A 78 0.07 -7.88 13.44
N GLU A 79 -1.18 -7.78 13.89
CA GLU A 79 -2.21 -8.78 13.63
C GLU A 79 -2.59 -8.86 12.15
N VAL A 80 -2.40 -7.78 11.40
CA VAL A 80 -2.75 -7.68 9.98
C VAL A 80 -1.57 -8.07 9.09
N SER A 81 -0.34 -7.76 9.52
CA SER A 81 0.87 -8.08 8.74
C SER A 81 1.05 -9.57 8.46
N ALA A 82 0.65 -10.45 9.39
CA ALA A 82 0.68 -11.90 9.15
C ALA A 82 -0.22 -12.31 7.97
N ALA A 83 -1.45 -11.77 7.89
CA ALA A 83 -2.35 -12.03 6.77
C ALA A 83 -1.82 -11.46 5.45
N HIS A 84 -1.21 -10.27 5.47
CA HIS A 84 -0.56 -9.72 4.28
C HIS A 84 0.62 -10.57 3.80
N LEU A 85 1.42 -11.10 4.73
CA LEU A 85 2.52 -12.01 4.42
C LEU A 85 2.01 -13.29 3.75
N GLU A 86 0.93 -13.88 4.26
CA GLU A 86 0.31 -15.07 3.65
C GLU A 86 -0.16 -14.78 2.21
N ILE A 87 -0.82 -13.64 1.97
CA ILE A 87 -1.27 -13.24 0.63
C ILE A 87 -0.06 -13.02 -0.30
N ALA A 88 0.98 -12.33 0.18
CA ALA A 88 2.20 -12.08 -0.59
C ALA A 88 2.93 -13.39 -0.95
N ALA A 89 3.09 -14.29 0.01
CA ALA A 89 3.70 -15.60 -0.20
C ALA A 89 2.90 -16.44 -1.20
N ALA A 90 1.57 -16.48 -1.08
CA ALA A 90 0.70 -17.22 -2.00
C ALA A 90 0.78 -16.71 -3.45
N LYS A 91 1.17 -15.45 -3.65
CA LYS A 91 1.30 -14.79 -4.95
C LYS A 91 2.73 -14.61 -5.42
N GLY A 92 3.71 -15.13 -4.67
CA GLY A 92 5.13 -14.99 -4.99
C GLY A 92 5.61 -13.53 -5.04
N ARG A 93 5.02 -12.64 -4.23
CA ARG A 93 5.40 -11.22 -4.16
C ARG A 93 6.30 -10.97 -2.97
N ALA A 94 7.26 -10.05 -3.13
CA ALA A 94 8.09 -9.60 -2.03
C ALA A 94 7.25 -8.78 -1.03
N ILE A 95 7.62 -8.81 0.24
CA ILE A 95 6.98 -7.99 1.28
C ILE A 95 8.04 -7.44 2.23
N VAL A 96 7.92 -6.15 2.54
CA VAL A 96 8.75 -5.42 3.51
C VAL A 96 7.84 -5.05 4.67
N ILE A 97 8.10 -5.64 5.85
CA ILE A 97 7.30 -5.41 7.05
C ILE A 97 8.05 -4.49 7.99
N GLY A 98 7.51 -3.30 8.21
CA GLY A 98 7.96 -2.33 9.22
C GLY A 98 7.04 -2.27 10.45
N SER A 99 5.92 -2.99 10.43
CA SER A 99 5.03 -3.16 11.58
C SER A 99 5.74 -3.80 12.76
N THR A 100 5.41 -3.32 13.97
CA THR A 100 5.98 -3.80 15.23
C THR A 100 4.87 -4.24 16.19
N GLY A 101 5.23 -5.10 17.15
CA GLY A 101 4.30 -5.84 18.03
C GLY A 101 4.49 -7.33 17.87
#